data_AF-A0A958FHC3-F1
#
_entry.id   AF-A0A958FHC3-F1
#
_cell.length_a   1.000
_cell.length_b   1.000
_cell.length_c   1.000
_cell.angle_alpha   90.00
_cell.angle_beta   90.00
_cell.angle_gamma   90.00
#
_symmetry.space_group_name_H-M   'P 1'
#
loop_
_entity.id
_entity.type
_entity.pdbx_description
1 polymer ?
#
loop_
_entity_poly.entity_id
_entity_poly.type
_entity_poly.pdbx_seq_one_letter_code
_entity_poly.pdbx_strand_id
1 'polypeptide(L)'
;MTLDRPTQVDAYLELPFIPNSTLRGVLRNQIEWYPDAHQNANVMFGDRLQTEEAPETFEENKPGKLIIGNGDPLAFPVLSTDGRRCWIFPYFFLGKFLMLETLSGITTDLSRIGKAIYQADQHYGRIIALSEAPPLEFSRKVELIRPGELMEELDLIRTTLGRWIGRWLPSNEPWLIVDDRTATALWQEGVEIRDQTALDEHMVARDQSLRRIETIPEGTLFLSWLSWFGEGDLALAPLTLQLGSGEGRGSGFCRIAPLADLPDNNMITSTPAASGGQELLPIITDSEAMVYVYKAIQELQETPDYALQKKLRSAIGDLGWRIKSAGLETALSFALAKAKPAKQTPKTEQLAYRWLLETLLNTSDDLNDLNGQPWFSSHFTEAEKINLMRRWQWLRKYGEGELRTAKPEGASS
;
A
#
# COMPACT_ATOMS: atom_id res chain seq x y z
N MET A 1 30.58 2.29 -3.52
CA MET A 1 30.03 0.94 -3.25
C MET A 1 28.77 0.82 -4.09
N THR A 2 28.61 -0.21 -4.91
CA THR A 2 27.52 -0.31 -5.90
C THR A 2 26.28 -0.96 -5.29
N LEU A 3 25.10 -0.40 -5.57
CA LEU A 3 23.80 -0.98 -5.20
C LEU A 3 23.40 -2.03 -6.25
N ASP A 4 22.92 -3.21 -5.80
CA ASP A 4 22.42 -4.24 -6.72
C ASP A 4 20.99 -3.94 -7.21
N ARG A 5 20.20 -3.26 -6.37
CA ARG A 5 18.81 -2.88 -6.65
C ARG A 5 18.55 -1.47 -6.13
N PRO A 6 18.90 -0.43 -6.92
CA PRO A 6 18.53 0.94 -6.59
C PRO A 6 17.03 1.15 -6.75
N THR A 7 16.47 2.11 -6.01
CA THR A 7 15.11 2.58 -6.28
C THR A 7 15.06 3.29 -7.64
N GLN A 8 13.87 3.37 -8.23
CA GLN A 8 13.69 4.12 -9.48
C GLN A 8 13.78 5.61 -9.18
N VAL A 9 14.68 6.31 -9.88
CA VAL A 9 14.92 7.74 -9.69
C VAL A 9 14.55 8.53 -10.94
N ASP A 10 14.03 9.73 -10.74
CA ASP A 10 13.77 10.68 -11.81
C ASP A 10 15.10 11.09 -12.45
N ALA A 11 15.13 11.15 -13.78
CA ALA A 11 16.36 11.37 -14.53
C ALA A 11 16.96 12.78 -14.35
N TYR A 12 16.15 13.75 -13.93
CA TYR A 12 16.57 15.15 -13.80
C TYR A 12 16.85 15.52 -12.34
N LEU A 13 15.99 15.06 -11.43
CA LEU A 13 16.05 15.44 -10.01
C LEU A 13 16.79 14.40 -9.15
N GLU A 14 17.03 13.20 -9.68
CA GLU A 14 17.67 12.08 -8.96
C GLU A 14 16.94 11.70 -7.65
N LEU A 15 15.66 12.08 -7.55
CA LEU A 15 14.76 11.73 -6.46
C LEU A 15 13.93 10.50 -6.84
N PRO A 16 13.51 9.68 -5.86
CA PRO A 16 12.74 8.47 -6.11
C PRO A 16 11.38 8.81 -6.74
N PHE A 17 10.88 8.00 -7.65
CA PHE A 17 9.51 8.14 -8.15
C PHE A 17 8.87 6.76 -8.38
N ILE A 18 7.55 6.74 -8.47
CA ILE A 18 6.80 5.55 -8.85
C ILE A 18 6.32 5.74 -10.30
N PRO A 19 6.77 4.92 -11.25
CA PRO A 19 6.32 5.04 -12.63
C PRO A 19 4.82 4.86 -12.75
N ASN A 20 4.21 5.65 -13.62
CA ASN A 20 2.78 5.52 -13.93
C ASN A 20 2.40 4.12 -14.42
N SER A 21 3.29 3.42 -15.12
CA SER A 21 3.09 2.04 -15.57
C SER A 21 2.97 1.06 -14.39
N THR A 22 3.76 1.29 -13.32
CA THR A 22 3.68 0.52 -12.07
C THR A 22 2.37 0.79 -11.36
N LEU A 23 2.01 2.08 -11.18
CA LEU A 23 0.73 2.46 -10.57
C LEU A 23 -0.46 1.89 -11.34
N ARG A 24 -0.46 2.03 -12.67
CA ARG A 24 -1.49 1.49 -13.57
C ARG A 24 -1.61 -0.03 -13.45
N GLY A 25 -0.48 -0.74 -13.47
CA GLY A 25 -0.46 -2.19 -13.36
C GLY A 25 -1.04 -2.69 -12.03
N VAL A 26 -0.61 -2.08 -10.92
CA VAL A 26 -1.06 -2.47 -9.58
C VAL A 26 -2.52 -2.08 -9.34
N LEU A 27 -2.95 -0.87 -9.73
CA LEU A 27 -4.35 -0.45 -9.66
C LEU A 27 -5.26 -1.33 -10.51
N ARG A 28 -4.87 -1.61 -11.76
CA ARG A 28 -5.62 -2.51 -12.64
C ARG A 28 -5.78 -3.89 -12.01
N ASN A 29 -4.66 -4.47 -11.56
CA ASN A 29 -4.68 -5.76 -10.90
C ASN A 29 -5.64 -5.72 -9.70
N GLN A 30 -5.55 -4.69 -8.84
CA GLN A 30 -6.42 -4.53 -7.67
C GLN A 30 -7.91 -4.47 -8.04
N ILE A 31 -8.28 -3.71 -9.09
CA ILE A 31 -9.67 -3.59 -9.53
C ILE A 31 -10.18 -4.89 -10.17
N GLU A 32 -9.35 -5.56 -10.97
CA GLU A 32 -9.69 -6.85 -11.58
C GLU A 32 -9.91 -7.99 -10.56
N TRP A 33 -9.56 -7.81 -9.29
CA TRP A 33 -9.89 -8.79 -8.24
C TRP A 33 -11.38 -8.82 -7.88
N TYR A 34 -12.13 -7.76 -8.17
CA TYR A 34 -13.56 -7.71 -7.88
C TYR A 34 -14.33 -8.30 -9.08
N PRO A 35 -15.12 -9.38 -8.89
CA PRO A 35 -15.75 -10.12 -9.99
C PRO A 35 -16.57 -9.26 -10.96
N ASP A 36 -17.27 -8.24 -10.43
CA ASP A 36 -18.11 -7.33 -11.20
C ASP A 36 -17.33 -6.15 -11.82
N ALA A 37 -16.04 -6.00 -11.50
CA ALA A 37 -15.23 -4.84 -11.88
C ALA A 37 -14.32 -5.09 -13.09
N HIS A 38 -14.33 -6.28 -13.70
CA HIS A 38 -13.53 -6.57 -14.90
C HIS A 38 -13.89 -5.64 -16.07
N GLN A 39 -15.17 -5.36 -16.30
CA GLN A 39 -15.60 -4.40 -17.32
C GLN A 39 -15.13 -2.98 -16.96
N ASN A 40 -15.18 -2.61 -15.68
CA ASN A 40 -14.70 -1.31 -15.19
C ASN A 40 -13.18 -1.16 -15.38
N ALA A 41 -12.40 -2.23 -15.17
CA ALA A 41 -10.96 -2.23 -15.37
C ALA A 41 -10.58 -1.99 -16.84
N ASN A 42 -11.30 -2.58 -17.80
CA ASN A 42 -11.04 -2.33 -19.22
C ASN A 42 -11.46 -0.90 -19.62
N VAL A 43 -12.57 -0.38 -19.09
CA VAL A 43 -12.95 1.03 -19.34
C VAL A 43 -11.88 1.98 -18.79
N MET A 44 -11.37 1.74 -17.59
CA MET A 44 -10.35 2.58 -16.96
C MET A 44 -8.99 2.45 -17.66
N PHE A 45 -8.52 1.22 -17.90
CA PHE A 45 -7.14 0.95 -18.29
C PHE A 45 -6.96 0.43 -19.71
N GLY A 46 -8.03 0.33 -20.51
CA GLY A 46 -8.01 -0.26 -21.86
C GLY A 46 -7.91 -1.78 -21.83
N ASP A 47 -8.03 -2.41 -22.99
CA ASP A 47 -7.96 -3.87 -23.10
C ASP A 47 -6.56 -4.41 -22.79
N ARG A 48 -6.48 -5.64 -22.26
CA ARG A 48 -5.18 -6.33 -22.15
C ARG A 48 -4.73 -6.71 -23.55
N LEU A 49 -3.47 -6.46 -23.86
CA LEU A 49 -2.83 -7.08 -25.03
C LEU A 49 -2.89 -8.60 -24.83
N GLN A 50 -3.80 -9.27 -25.55
CA GLN A 50 -3.83 -10.72 -25.59
C GLN A 50 -2.54 -11.18 -26.26
N THR A 51 -1.67 -11.79 -25.48
CA THR A 51 -0.43 -12.39 -25.98
C THR A 51 -0.78 -13.80 -26.43
N GLU A 52 -0.58 -14.05 -27.73
CA GLU A 52 -0.43 -15.34 -28.41
C GLU A 52 -1.62 -15.98 -29.17
N GLU A 53 -2.88 -15.59 -28.98
CA GLU A 53 -3.99 -16.09 -29.83
C GLU A 53 -5.00 -14.98 -30.14
N ALA A 54 -4.65 -14.05 -31.03
CA ALA A 54 -5.62 -13.06 -31.50
C ALA A 54 -6.47 -13.68 -32.65
N PRO A 55 -7.80 -13.80 -32.50
CA PRO A 55 -8.67 -14.02 -33.66
C PRO A 55 -8.52 -12.86 -34.64
N GLU A 56 -8.59 -13.14 -35.95
CA GLU A 56 -8.30 -12.24 -37.08
C GLU A 56 -9.18 -10.98 -37.17
N THR A 57 -10.06 -10.73 -36.20
CA THR A 57 -10.85 -9.51 -36.09
C THR A 57 -10.26 -8.62 -35.00
N PHE A 58 -9.34 -7.73 -35.38
CA PHE A 58 -8.97 -6.58 -34.56
C PHE A 58 -10.19 -5.66 -34.42
N GLU A 59 -11.08 -5.94 -33.47
CA GLU A 59 -11.87 -4.85 -32.89
C GLU A 59 -10.87 -3.85 -32.32
N GLU A 60 -10.99 -2.57 -32.71
CA GLU A 60 -10.05 -1.51 -32.35
C GLU A 60 -9.80 -1.52 -30.84
N ASN A 61 -8.57 -1.87 -30.42
CA ASN A 61 -8.16 -1.77 -29.01
C ASN A 61 -8.47 -0.36 -28.50
N LYS A 62 -9.48 -0.23 -27.63
CA LYS A 62 -9.89 1.09 -27.13
C LYS A 62 -8.90 1.54 -26.05
N PRO A 63 -8.40 2.79 -26.13
CA PRO A 63 -7.57 3.33 -25.06
C PRO A 63 -8.39 3.42 -23.77
N GLY A 64 -7.73 3.13 -22.64
CA GLY A 64 -8.33 3.34 -21.32
C GLY A 64 -8.65 4.81 -21.07
N LYS A 65 -9.75 5.07 -20.36
CA LYS A 65 -10.21 6.43 -20.05
C LYS A 65 -9.52 7.07 -18.85
N LEU A 66 -8.74 6.32 -18.08
CA LEU A 66 -7.97 6.81 -16.94
C LEU A 66 -6.50 7.00 -17.33
N ILE A 67 -6.03 8.24 -17.24
CA ILE A 67 -4.60 8.59 -17.37
C ILE A 67 -4.03 8.75 -15.96
N ILE A 68 -2.94 8.04 -15.71
CA ILE A 68 -2.19 8.09 -14.45
C ILE A 68 -0.84 8.77 -14.70
N GLY A 69 -0.54 9.82 -13.93
CA GLY A 69 0.79 10.42 -13.86
C GLY A 69 1.73 9.59 -13.00
N ASN A 70 3.02 9.91 -13.04
CA ASN A 70 3.98 9.32 -12.10
C ASN A 70 3.59 9.66 -10.66
N GLY A 71 3.96 8.79 -9.71
CA GLY A 71 3.96 9.10 -8.29
C GLY A 71 5.24 9.84 -7.96
N ASP A 72 5.14 11.15 -7.87
CA ASP A 72 6.26 12.05 -7.57
C ASP A 72 6.40 12.24 -6.06
N PRO A 73 7.61 12.31 -5.49
CA PRO A 73 7.80 12.42 -4.04
C PRO A 73 7.41 13.83 -3.59
N LEU A 74 6.32 13.93 -2.81
CA LEU A 74 5.87 15.19 -2.23
C LEU A 74 6.59 15.49 -0.92
N ALA A 75 6.74 14.47 -0.07
CA ALA A 75 7.43 14.60 1.20
C ALA A 75 8.13 13.29 1.57
N PHE A 76 9.29 13.37 2.20
CA PHE A 76 9.95 12.19 2.77
C PHE A 76 10.55 12.49 4.15
N PRO A 77 10.64 11.48 5.02
CA PRO A 77 11.18 11.68 6.36
C PRO A 77 12.70 11.58 6.37
N VAL A 78 13.33 12.44 7.17
CA VAL A 78 14.74 12.35 7.56
C VAL A 78 14.82 12.51 9.08
N LEU A 79 15.76 11.82 9.72
CA LEU A 79 15.97 11.95 11.16
C LEU A 79 16.92 13.12 11.46
N SER A 80 16.56 13.98 12.41
CA SER A 80 17.46 14.95 13.02
C SER A 80 18.38 14.27 14.04
N THR A 81 19.38 15.01 14.52
CA THR A 81 20.38 14.50 15.49
C THR A 81 19.82 14.10 16.84
N ASP A 82 18.72 14.73 17.26
CA ASP A 82 17.97 14.38 18.46
C ASP A 82 16.99 13.21 18.24
N GLY A 83 17.02 12.60 17.04
CA GLY A 83 16.17 11.47 16.67
C GLY A 83 14.75 11.85 16.28
N ARG A 84 14.40 13.14 16.24
CA ARG A 84 13.09 13.57 15.74
C ARG A 84 13.01 13.39 14.23
N ARG A 85 11.81 13.10 13.74
CA ARG A 85 11.54 13.04 12.30
C ARG A 85 11.29 14.45 11.77
N CYS A 86 11.95 14.80 10.68
CA CYS A 86 11.72 16.01 9.90
C CYS A 86 11.20 15.62 8.51
N TRP A 87 10.17 16.31 8.05
CA TRP A 87 9.57 16.09 6.74
C TRP A 87 10.17 17.04 5.72
N ILE A 88 10.81 16.46 4.72
CA ILE A 88 11.47 17.19 3.64
C ILE A 88 10.51 17.31 2.46
N PHE A 89 10.26 18.55 2.05
CA PHE A 89 9.48 18.92 0.87
C PHE A 89 10.43 19.45 -0.21
N PRO A 90 10.68 18.68 -1.28
CA PRO A 90 11.46 19.18 -2.41
C PRO A 90 10.72 20.33 -3.09
N TYR A 91 11.42 21.42 -3.34
CA TYR A 91 10.87 22.64 -3.91
C TYR A 91 10.11 22.40 -5.22
N PHE A 92 10.68 21.62 -6.15
CA PHE A 92 10.04 21.35 -7.44
C PHE A 92 8.70 20.64 -7.30
N PHE A 93 8.65 19.58 -6.50
CA PHE A 93 7.43 18.78 -6.31
C PHE A 93 6.38 19.49 -5.47
N LEU A 94 6.80 20.29 -4.49
CA LEU A 94 5.91 21.20 -3.77
C LEU A 94 5.29 22.23 -4.73
N GLY A 95 6.10 22.85 -5.59
CA GLY A 95 5.60 23.80 -6.59
C GLY A 95 4.60 23.15 -7.55
N LYS A 96 4.90 21.94 -8.02
CA LYS A 96 3.98 21.13 -8.85
C LYS A 96 2.66 20.86 -8.13
N PHE A 97 2.71 20.44 -6.87
CA PHE A 97 1.51 20.20 -6.05
C PHE A 97 0.65 21.45 -5.91
N LEU A 98 1.24 22.58 -5.52
CA LEU A 98 0.52 23.83 -5.32
C LEU A 98 -0.08 24.36 -6.64
N MET A 99 0.62 24.19 -7.76
CA MET A 99 0.10 24.55 -9.09
C MET A 99 -1.09 23.67 -9.48
N LEU A 100 -1.01 22.35 -9.26
CA LEU A 100 -2.12 21.43 -9.54
C LEU A 100 -3.35 21.76 -8.69
N GLU A 101 -3.16 22.12 -7.44
CA GLU A 101 -4.21 22.54 -6.53
C GLU A 101 -4.92 23.81 -7.04
N THR A 102 -4.16 24.77 -7.58
CA THR A 102 -4.74 25.96 -8.22
C THR A 102 -5.49 25.62 -9.51
N LEU A 103 -4.91 24.76 -10.38
CA LEU A 103 -5.53 24.33 -11.64
C LEU A 103 -6.82 23.53 -11.43
N SER A 104 -6.92 22.83 -10.30
CA SER A 104 -8.15 22.13 -9.90
C SER A 104 -9.27 23.07 -9.42
N GLY A 105 -9.00 24.37 -9.33
CA GLY A 105 -9.97 25.40 -8.93
C GLY A 105 -10.25 25.44 -7.43
N ILE A 106 -9.41 24.77 -6.61
CA ILE A 106 -9.63 24.63 -5.17
C ILE A 106 -9.02 25.82 -4.38
N THR A 107 -7.90 26.38 -4.85
CA THR A 107 -7.50 27.75 -4.49
C THR A 107 -7.64 28.70 -5.66
N THR A 108 -8.00 29.94 -5.33
CA THR A 108 -8.25 31.01 -6.30
C THR A 108 -7.06 31.94 -6.52
N ASP A 109 -5.93 31.73 -5.82
CA ASP A 109 -4.83 32.70 -5.80
C ASP A 109 -3.48 32.15 -6.28
N LEU A 110 -3.42 31.86 -7.58
CA LEU A 110 -2.20 31.49 -8.31
C LEU A 110 -1.07 32.52 -8.07
N SER A 111 -1.43 33.79 -7.89
CA SER A 111 -0.46 34.88 -7.72
C SER A 111 0.29 34.79 -6.39
N ARG A 112 -0.41 34.47 -5.30
CA ARG A 112 0.21 34.28 -3.97
C ARG A 112 1.02 33.00 -3.91
N ILE A 113 0.55 31.91 -4.50
CA ILE A 113 1.30 30.64 -4.59
C ILE A 113 2.59 30.84 -5.39
N GLY A 114 2.51 31.47 -6.57
CA GLY A 114 3.69 31.76 -7.39
C GLY A 114 4.71 32.65 -6.66
N LYS A 115 4.23 33.63 -5.89
CA LYS A 115 5.09 34.49 -5.06
C LYS A 115 5.75 33.72 -3.91
N ALA A 116 5.00 32.84 -3.24
CA ALA A 116 5.52 32.01 -2.15
C ALA A 116 6.61 31.05 -2.63
N ILE A 117 6.37 30.40 -3.77
CA ILE A 117 7.35 29.58 -4.49
C ILE A 117 8.58 30.43 -4.84
N TYR A 118 8.40 31.56 -5.53
CA TYR A 118 9.52 32.45 -5.88
C TYR A 118 10.34 32.92 -4.67
N GLN A 119 9.70 33.26 -3.55
CA GLN A 119 10.39 33.66 -2.32
C GLN A 119 11.21 32.52 -1.73
N ALA A 120 10.69 31.29 -1.74
CA ALA A 120 11.46 30.12 -1.33
C ALA A 120 12.67 29.88 -2.26
N ASP A 121 12.53 30.14 -3.56
CA ASP A 121 13.64 30.07 -4.53
C ASP A 121 14.77 31.07 -4.25
N GLN A 122 14.45 32.27 -3.76
CA GLN A 122 15.46 33.28 -3.40
C GLN A 122 16.41 32.81 -2.30
N HIS A 123 16.05 31.74 -1.60
CA HIS A 123 16.84 31.11 -0.55
C HIS A 123 17.47 29.79 -1.02
N TYR A 124 17.75 29.64 -2.31
CA TYR A 124 18.44 28.47 -2.87
C TYR A 124 19.68 28.07 -2.06
N GLY A 125 19.80 26.77 -1.74
CA GLY A 125 20.87 26.24 -0.90
C GLY A 125 20.67 26.44 0.61
N ARG A 126 19.47 26.88 1.03
CA ARG A 126 19.06 26.98 2.43
C ARG A 126 17.85 26.07 2.71
N ILE A 127 17.64 25.75 3.98
CA ILE A 127 16.46 25.00 4.45
C ILE A 127 15.48 26.00 5.03
N ILE A 128 14.25 25.99 4.53
CA ILE A 128 13.15 26.82 5.03
C ILE A 128 12.30 25.96 5.96
N ALA A 129 12.28 26.31 7.24
CA ALA A 129 11.41 25.62 8.19
C ALA A 129 10.03 26.27 8.23
N LEU A 130 8.98 25.48 8.02
CA LEU A 130 7.57 25.89 8.17
C LEU A 130 7.07 25.79 9.62
N SER A 131 7.90 25.25 10.51
CA SER A 131 7.62 25.04 11.93
C SER A 131 8.94 25.07 12.70
N GLU A 132 8.89 25.11 14.04
CA GLU A 132 10.12 25.03 14.83
C GLU A 132 10.85 23.72 14.55
N ALA A 133 12.05 23.82 13.98
CA ALA A 133 12.89 22.69 13.63
C ALA A 133 14.08 22.59 14.58
N PRO A 134 14.45 21.37 15.03
CA PRO A 134 15.69 21.14 15.75
C PRO A 134 16.88 21.44 14.83
N PRO A 135 18.08 21.66 15.40
CA PRO A 135 19.30 21.73 14.60
C PRO A 135 19.48 20.42 13.81
N LEU A 136 19.73 20.55 12.53
CA LEU A 136 19.98 19.43 11.64
C LEU A 136 21.50 19.33 11.42
N GLU A 137 22.12 18.23 11.83
CA GLU A 137 23.48 17.91 11.38
C GLU A 137 23.39 16.99 10.18
N PHE A 138 23.29 17.59 9.01
CA PHE A 138 23.55 16.88 7.76
C PHE A 138 25.05 16.89 7.48
N SER A 139 25.50 15.99 6.61
CA SER A 139 26.91 15.99 6.16
C SER A 139 27.31 17.35 5.55
N ARG A 140 26.33 18.13 5.07
CA ARG A 140 26.49 19.49 4.57
C ARG A 140 26.00 20.52 5.60
N LYS A 141 26.79 21.57 5.81
CA LYS A 141 26.33 22.77 6.52
C LYS A 141 25.27 23.47 5.66
N VAL A 142 24.01 23.35 6.05
CA VAL A 142 22.91 24.08 5.40
C VAL A 142 22.36 25.12 6.37
N GLU A 143 22.16 26.35 5.90
CA GLU A 143 21.61 27.43 6.70
C GLU A 143 20.10 27.22 6.87
N LEU A 144 19.61 27.25 8.11
CA LEU A 144 18.20 27.10 8.44
C LEU A 144 17.56 28.49 8.58
N ILE A 145 16.53 28.77 7.77
CA ILE A 145 15.69 29.95 7.91
C ILE A 145 14.49 29.58 8.78
N ARG A 146 14.32 30.32 9.88
CA ARG A 146 13.28 30.03 10.88
C ARG A 146 11.92 30.63 10.46
N PRO A 147 10.79 30.06 10.94
CA PRO A 147 9.45 30.53 10.55
C PRO A 147 9.23 32.02 10.81
N GLY A 148 9.78 32.57 11.90
CA GLY A 148 9.60 33.98 12.27
C GLY A 148 10.31 35.00 11.35
N GLU A 149 11.11 34.53 10.40
CA GLU A 149 11.85 35.37 9.44
C GLU A 149 11.15 35.46 8.08
N LEU A 150 10.11 34.66 7.86
CA LEU A 150 9.48 34.48 6.55
C LEU A 150 8.00 34.91 6.58
N MET A 151 7.58 35.56 5.48
CA MET A 151 6.35 36.35 5.32
C MET A 151 5.05 35.52 5.34
N GLU A 152 3.89 36.20 5.25
CA GLU A 152 2.52 35.64 5.11
C GLU A 152 2.41 34.51 4.05
N GLU A 153 3.28 34.50 3.04
CA GLU A 153 3.33 33.53 1.96
C GLU A 153 3.70 32.10 2.41
N LEU A 154 4.54 31.94 3.44
CA LEU A 154 4.84 30.61 3.97
C LEU A 154 3.72 30.07 4.84
N ASP A 155 2.97 30.94 5.51
CA ASP A 155 1.75 30.55 6.22
C ASP A 155 0.71 30.03 5.24
N LEU A 156 0.63 30.59 4.03
CA LEU A 156 -0.22 30.06 2.96
C LEU A 156 0.22 28.64 2.57
N ILE A 157 1.51 28.42 2.29
CA ILE A 157 2.02 27.07 1.97
C ILE A 157 1.71 26.09 3.10
N ARG A 158 2.03 26.47 4.35
CA ARG A 158 1.76 25.63 5.53
C ARG A 158 0.28 25.31 5.68
N THR A 159 -0.59 26.29 5.48
CA THR A 159 -2.06 26.10 5.56
C THR A 159 -2.56 25.17 4.46
N THR A 160 -2.09 25.34 3.23
CA THR A 160 -2.44 24.48 2.10
C THR A 160 -1.96 23.05 2.33
N LEU A 161 -0.71 22.85 2.75
CA LEU A 161 -0.20 21.54 3.13
C LEU A 161 -0.99 20.96 4.31
N GLY A 162 -1.26 21.75 5.35
CA GLY A 162 -2.07 21.33 6.49
C GLY A 162 -3.44 20.78 6.09
N ARG A 163 -4.12 21.46 5.16
CA ARG A 163 -5.43 21.04 4.62
C ARG A 163 -5.36 19.67 3.94
N TRP A 164 -4.40 19.48 3.04
CA TRP A 164 -4.36 18.30 2.17
C TRP A 164 -3.61 17.12 2.77
N ILE A 165 -2.48 17.40 3.42
CA ILE A 165 -1.53 16.38 3.89
C ILE A 165 -1.37 16.33 5.41
N GLY A 166 -1.94 17.27 6.17
CA GLY A 166 -1.76 17.37 7.62
C GLY A 166 -2.31 16.19 8.44
N ARG A 167 -3.11 15.30 7.83
CA ARG A 167 -3.54 14.03 8.44
C ARG A 167 -2.62 12.86 8.13
N TRP A 168 -1.78 13.00 7.12
CA TRP A 168 -0.77 12.01 6.72
C TRP A 168 0.55 12.30 7.41
N LEU A 169 0.83 13.58 7.70
CA LEU A 169 2.03 14.03 8.39
C LEU A 169 1.68 14.56 9.79
N PRO A 170 2.38 14.11 10.85
CA PRO A 170 2.18 14.64 12.19
C PRO A 170 2.45 16.16 12.24
N SER A 171 1.52 16.92 12.85
CA SER A 171 1.61 18.38 12.95
C SER A 171 2.66 18.87 13.94
N ASN A 172 3.15 17.99 14.81
CA ASN A 172 4.20 18.24 15.80
C ASN A 172 5.62 17.95 15.27
N GLU A 173 5.73 17.42 14.05
CA GLU A 173 7.00 17.13 13.39
C GLU A 173 7.39 18.29 12.46
N PRO A 174 8.68 18.70 12.42
CA PRO A 174 9.12 19.81 11.59
C PRO A 174 8.92 19.56 10.10
N TRP A 175 8.33 20.52 9.39
CA TRP A 175 8.21 20.52 7.94
C TRP A 175 9.24 21.49 7.34
N LEU A 176 10.05 20.99 6.41
CA LEU A 176 11.19 21.67 5.85
C LEU A 176 11.07 21.71 4.33
N ILE A 177 11.08 22.90 3.75
CA ILE A 177 11.19 23.08 2.30
C ILE A 177 12.67 23.22 1.96
N VAL A 178 13.12 22.46 0.96
CA VAL A 178 14.51 22.46 0.52
C VAL A 178 14.58 22.51 -1.00
N ASP A 179 15.66 23.08 -1.54
CA ASP A 179 15.95 22.98 -2.96
C ASP A 179 16.23 21.53 -3.38
N ASP A 180 16.06 21.21 -4.66
CA ASP A 180 16.12 19.82 -5.12
C ASP A 180 17.49 19.18 -4.93
N ARG A 181 18.60 19.93 -5.01
CA ARG A 181 19.95 19.35 -4.75
C ARG A 181 20.12 18.97 -3.30
N THR A 182 19.61 19.82 -2.40
CA THR A 182 19.57 19.53 -0.97
C THR A 182 18.63 18.35 -0.71
N ALA A 183 17.45 18.29 -1.35
CA ALA A 183 16.54 17.15 -1.26
C ALA A 183 17.23 15.84 -1.67
N THR A 184 17.94 15.79 -2.80
CA THR A 184 18.65 14.58 -3.26
C THR A 184 19.72 14.14 -2.28
N ALA A 185 20.50 15.08 -1.74
CA ALA A 185 21.50 14.76 -0.73
C ALA A 185 20.85 14.21 0.56
N LEU A 186 19.76 14.83 1.01
CA LEU A 186 19.00 14.39 2.17
C LEU A 186 18.31 13.03 1.95
N TRP A 187 17.83 12.77 0.74
CA TRP A 187 17.28 11.47 0.37
C TRP A 187 18.35 10.38 0.48
N GLN A 188 19.55 10.62 -0.04
CA GLN A 188 20.67 9.67 0.05
C GLN A 188 21.10 9.40 1.50
N GLU A 189 20.92 10.36 2.41
CA GLU A 189 21.16 10.18 3.85
C GLU A 189 20.00 9.49 4.56
N GLY A 190 18.76 9.71 4.11
CA GLY A 190 17.55 9.15 4.73
C GLY A 190 17.13 7.78 4.18
N VAL A 191 17.63 7.38 3.01
CA VAL A 191 17.25 6.13 2.36
C VAL A 191 17.76 4.92 3.15
N GLU A 192 16.92 3.89 3.22
CA GLU A 192 17.32 2.67 3.92
C GLU A 192 18.08 1.76 2.95
N ILE A 193 19.31 1.40 3.32
CA ILE A 193 20.14 0.46 2.57
C ILE A 193 20.24 -0.84 3.37
N ARG A 194 19.74 -1.93 2.79
CA ARG A 194 19.74 -3.26 3.41
C ARG A 194 20.69 -4.19 2.68
N ASP A 195 21.56 -4.84 3.44
CA ASP A 195 22.31 -6.00 2.96
C ASP A 195 21.52 -7.28 3.23
N GLN A 196 21.33 -8.08 2.19
CA GLN A 196 20.54 -9.31 2.23
C GLN A 196 21.34 -10.45 1.64
N THR A 197 21.28 -11.62 2.26
CA THR A 197 21.88 -12.85 1.74
C THR A 197 20.87 -13.99 1.82
N ALA A 198 21.03 -14.98 0.94
CA ALA A 198 20.25 -16.21 1.03
C ALA A 198 21.06 -17.25 1.79
N LEU A 199 20.46 -17.86 2.80
CA LEU A 199 21.07 -18.98 3.52
C LEU A 199 20.71 -20.31 2.84
N ASP A 200 21.63 -21.27 2.88
CA ASP A 200 21.34 -22.66 2.57
C ASP A 200 20.72 -23.39 3.77
N GLU A 201 20.53 -24.70 3.63
CA GLU A 201 19.96 -25.56 4.68
C GLU A 201 20.84 -25.66 5.93
N HIS A 202 22.15 -25.38 5.81
CA HIS A 202 23.11 -25.41 6.92
C HIS A 202 23.31 -24.03 7.57
N MET A 203 22.44 -23.07 7.29
CA MET A 203 22.55 -21.68 7.76
C MET A 203 23.83 -20.98 7.30
N VAL A 204 24.40 -21.42 6.18
CA VAL A 204 25.56 -20.79 5.55
C VAL A 204 25.10 -19.89 4.40
N ALA A 205 25.74 -18.74 4.24
CA ALA A 205 25.45 -17.83 3.14
C ALA A 205 25.77 -18.51 1.80
N ARG A 206 24.79 -18.55 0.89
CA ARG A 206 24.98 -19.10 -0.45
C ARG A 206 25.92 -18.24 -1.27
N ASP A 207 26.72 -18.88 -2.10
CA ASP A 207 27.59 -18.20 -3.06
C ASP A 207 26.80 -17.20 -3.91
N GLN A 208 27.40 -16.01 -4.09
CA GLN A 208 26.85 -14.91 -4.89
C GLN A 208 25.41 -14.51 -4.51
N SER A 209 25.00 -14.70 -3.25
CA SER A 209 23.65 -14.34 -2.79
C SER A 209 23.57 -13.01 -2.05
N LEU A 210 24.72 -12.43 -1.65
CA LEU A 210 24.75 -11.12 -1.01
C LEU A 210 24.27 -10.05 -1.99
N ARG A 211 23.26 -9.29 -1.59
CA ARG A 211 22.65 -8.21 -2.35
C ARG A 211 22.50 -7.00 -1.45
N ARG A 212 22.84 -5.83 -1.97
CA ARG A 212 22.54 -4.54 -1.35
C ARG A 212 21.36 -3.90 -2.04
N ILE A 213 20.29 -3.69 -1.28
CA ILE A 213 19.01 -3.18 -1.77
C ILE A 213 18.74 -1.84 -1.11
N GLU A 214 18.34 -0.87 -1.93
CA GLU A 214 17.85 0.42 -1.47
C GLU A 214 16.32 0.38 -1.35
N THR A 215 15.78 0.92 -0.25
CA THR A 215 14.34 0.98 0.00
C THR A 215 13.89 2.39 0.36
N ILE A 216 12.76 2.79 -0.21
CA ILE A 216 12.07 4.05 0.12
C ILE A 216 11.68 4.02 1.61
N PRO A 217 12.04 5.04 2.41
CA PRO A 217 11.69 5.10 3.83
C PRO A 217 10.18 5.11 4.06
N GLU A 218 9.77 4.42 5.12
CA GLU A 218 8.37 4.42 5.56
C GLU A 218 7.90 5.84 5.88
N GLY A 219 6.68 6.18 5.46
CA GLY A 219 6.10 7.51 5.64
C GLY A 219 6.31 8.45 4.46
N THR A 220 7.17 8.09 3.49
CA THR A 220 7.31 8.87 2.25
C THR A 220 5.96 9.03 1.55
N LEU A 221 5.59 10.28 1.23
CA LEU A 221 4.38 10.63 0.52
C LEU A 221 4.69 10.86 -0.96
N PHE A 222 3.95 10.15 -1.81
CA PHE A 222 3.95 10.36 -3.25
C PHE A 222 2.65 11.00 -3.70
N LEU A 223 2.73 11.88 -4.69
CA LEU A 223 1.61 12.51 -5.36
C LEU A 223 1.55 12.00 -6.80
N SER A 224 0.39 11.49 -7.21
CA SER A 224 0.12 11.15 -8.61
C SER A 224 -1.12 11.90 -9.09
N TRP A 225 -1.04 12.47 -10.30
CA TRP A 225 -2.16 13.13 -10.94
C TRP A 225 -2.99 12.13 -11.75
N LEU A 226 -4.31 12.19 -11.60
CA LEU A 226 -5.25 11.34 -12.31
C LEU A 226 -6.14 12.20 -13.21
N SER A 227 -6.24 11.83 -14.49
CA SER A 227 -7.20 12.42 -15.43
C SER A 227 -8.19 11.36 -15.88
N TRP A 228 -9.48 11.65 -15.68
CA TRP A 228 -10.58 10.77 -16.05
C TRP A 228 -11.34 11.34 -17.25
N PHE A 229 -11.45 10.53 -18.31
CA PHE A 229 -12.16 10.87 -19.56
C PHE A 229 -13.41 10.01 -19.78
N GLY A 230 -13.90 9.34 -18.74
CA GLY A 230 -15.12 8.54 -18.81
C GLY A 230 -16.38 9.29 -18.41
N GLU A 231 -17.49 8.58 -18.51
CA GLU A 231 -18.79 9.09 -18.08
C GLU A 231 -18.91 8.91 -16.57
N GLY A 232 -19.46 9.92 -15.89
CA GLY A 232 -19.61 9.93 -14.43
C GLY A 232 -18.31 10.24 -13.67
N ASP A 233 -18.40 10.21 -12.35
CA ASP A 233 -17.28 10.50 -11.46
C ASP A 233 -16.38 9.29 -11.25
N LEU A 234 -15.07 9.52 -11.16
CA LEU A 234 -14.10 8.49 -10.81
C LEU A 234 -14.10 8.28 -9.29
N ALA A 235 -14.88 7.32 -8.81
CA ALA A 235 -14.87 6.91 -7.41
C ALA A 235 -13.71 5.94 -7.12
N LEU A 236 -12.58 6.47 -6.65
CA LEU A 236 -11.47 5.66 -6.13
C LEU A 236 -11.52 5.65 -4.60
N ALA A 237 -12.03 4.58 -4.01
CA ALA A 237 -11.96 4.42 -2.56
C ALA A 237 -10.49 4.40 -2.08
N PRO A 238 -10.21 4.77 -0.82
CA PRO A 238 -8.90 4.54 -0.24
C PRO A 238 -8.52 3.06 -0.30
N LEU A 239 -7.33 2.77 -0.83
CA LEU A 239 -6.85 1.40 -1.05
C LEU A 239 -5.43 1.24 -0.53
N THR A 240 -5.13 0.05 -0.01
CA THR A 240 -3.75 -0.37 0.21
C THR A 240 -3.28 -1.12 -1.01
N LEU A 241 -2.17 -0.68 -1.58
CA LEU A 241 -1.52 -1.34 -2.70
C LEU A 241 -0.16 -1.88 -2.27
N GLN A 242 0.32 -2.88 -3.02
CA GLN A 242 1.70 -3.33 -2.94
C GLN A 242 2.41 -2.88 -4.22
N LEU A 243 3.47 -2.09 -4.05
CA LEU A 243 4.29 -1.54 -5.12
C LEU A 243 5.69 -2.16 -5.08
N GLY A 244 6.27 -2.38 -6.26
CA GLY A 244 7.62 -2.89 -6.40
C GLY A 244 7.78 -4.34 -5.94
N SER A 245 9.01 -4.70 -5.55
CA SER A 245 9.36 -6.07 -5.12
C SER A 245 9.46 -6.17 -3.59
N GLY A 246 9.29 -7.37 -3.04
CA GLY A 246 9.48 -7.62 -1.60
C GLY A 246 8.18 -7.73 -0.78
N GLU A 247 7.04 -7.95 -1.44
CA GLU A 247 5.75 -8.22 -0.81
C GLU A 247 5.84 -9.29 0.30
N GLY A 248 6.45 -10.43 -0.01
CA GLY A 248 6.63 -11.53 0.94
C GLY A 248 7.61 -11.24 2.09
N ARG A 249 8.05 -9.99 2.27
CA ARG A 249 8.85 -9.51 3.41
C ARG A 249 8.26 -8.25 4.04
N GLY A 250 6.99 -7.96 3.77
CA GLY A 250 6.34 -6.77 4.32
C GLY A 250 6.77 -5.45 3.65
N SER A 251 7.42 -5.47 2.48
CA SER A 251 7.94 -4.26 1.83
C SER A 251 7.07 -3.81 0.65
N GLY A 252 7.03 -2.49 0.42
CA GLY A 252 6.34 -1.88 -0.72
C GLY A 252 4.85 -1.62 -0.53
N PHE A 253 4.33 -1.75 0.69
CA PHE A 253 2.94 -1.42 0.98
C PHE A 253 2.76 0.10 1.04
N CYS A 254 1.76 0.60 0.32
CA CYS A 254 1.38 2.00 0.34
C CYS A 254 -0.13 2.15 0.43
N ARG A 255 -0.58 3.24 1.05
CA ARG A 255 -1.98 3.62 1.06
C ARG A 255 -2.19 4.72 0.03
N ILE A 256 -3.17 4.53 -0.84
CA ILE A 256 -3.62 5.53 -1.81
C ILE A 256 -4.96 6.07 -1.35
N ALA A 257 -5.14 7.39 -1.47
CA ALA A 257 -6.44 8.03 -1.29
C ALA A 257 -6.54 9.24 -2.25
N PRO A 258 -7.72 9.51 -2.81
CA PRO A 258 -7.98 10.77 -3.51
C PRO A 258 -7.79 11.95 -2.56
N LEU A 259 -7.33 13.09 -3.07
CA LEU A 259 -7.26 14.30 -2.27
C LEU A 259 -8.64 14.93 -2.04
N ALA A 260 -9.61 14.74 -2.94
CA ALA A 260 -10.93 15.38 -2.86
C ALA A 260 -11.89 14.76 -1.84
N ASP A 261 -11.75 13.46 -1.52
CA ASP A 261 -12.67 12.72 -0.62
C ASP A 261 -12.29 12.85 0.86
N LEU A 262 -11.56 13.89 1.21
CA LEU A 262 -10.97 14.03 2.53
C LEU A 262 -11.86 14.99 3.31
N PRO A 263 -12.61 14.51 4.32
CA PRO A 263 -13.49 15.39 5.08
C PRO A 263 -12.68 16.56 5.65
N ASP A 264 -13.23 17.76 5.55
CA ASP A 264 -12.67 18.96 6.17
C ASP A 264 -12.43 18.68 7.65
N ASN A 265 -11.16 18.53 8.04
CA ASN A 265 -10.74 18.28 9.42
C ASN A 265 -10.98 19.49 10.36
N ASN A 266 -11.80 20.46 9.96
CA ASN A 266 -12.27 21.54 10.81
C ASN A 266 -13.59 21.25 11.54
N MET A 267 -14.18 20.06 11.39
CA MET A 267 -15.25 19.62 12.29
C MET A 267 -14.74 18.56 13.26
N ILE A 268 -14.19 19.02 14.38
CA ILE A 268 -14.39 18.32 15.66
C ILE A 268 -15.89 18.45 15.98
N THR A 269 -16.71 17.58 15.39
CA THR A 269 -18.08 17.39 15.84
C THR A 269 -18.11 16.17 16.74
N SER A 270 -18.23 16.48 18.03
CA SER A 270 -18.79 15.62 19.06
C SER A 270 -19.78 14.59 18.51
N THR A 271 -19.46 13.32 18.71
CA THR A 271 -20.33 12.18 18.44
C THR A 271 -21.68 12.35 19.15
N PRO A 272 -22.83 12.30 18.45
CA PRO A 272 -24.09 11.99 19.09
C PRO A 272 -24.26 10.47 19.13
N ALA A 273 -24.57 9.98 20.33
CA ALA A 273 -24.93 8.60 20.56
C ALA A 273 -26.22 8.19 19.83
N ALA A 274 -26.21 6.94 19.37
CA ALA A 274 -27.33 6.00 19.25
C ALA A 274 -28.59 6.41 18.46
N SER A 275 -28.79 5.72 17.35
CA SER A 275 -30.11 5.23 16.94
C SER A 275 -29.98 3.79 16.45
N GLY A 276 -30.74 2.89 17.09
CA GLY A 276 -30.63 1.46 16.90
C GLY A 276 -31.14 0.96 15.55
N GLY A 277 -30.48 -0.08 15.06
CA GLY A 277 -30.86 -0.84 13.87
C GLY A 277 -29.68 -1.70 13.45
N GLN A 278 -29.72 -2.99 13.84
CA GLN A 278 -28.77 -4.07 13.53
C GLN A 278 -27.28 -3.68 13.59
N GLU A 279 -26.55 -4.19 14.60
CA GLU A 279 -25.09 -4.13 14.64
C GLU A 279 -24.52 -4.82 13.38
N LEU A 280 -24.28 -4.02 12.33
CA LEU A 280 -23.41 -4.38 11.23
C LEU A 280 -22.04 -4.62 11.86
N LEU A 281 -21.51 -5.83 11.71
CA LEU A 281 -20.14 -6.12 12.11
C LEU A 281 -19.24 -5.01 11.56
N PRO A 282 -18.40 -4.37 12.41
CA PRO A 282 -17.57 -3.27 11.95
C PRO A 282 -16.71 -3.76 10.77
N ILE A 283 -16.72 -2.99 9.69
CA ILE A 283 -15.82 -3.22 8.56
C ILE A 283 -14.40 -3.09 9.11
N ILE A 284 -13.65 -4.20 9.13
CA ILE A 284 -12.28 -4.16 9.63
C ILE A 284 -11.43 -3.38 8.64
N THR A 285 -10.53 -2.55 9.14
CA THR A 285 -9.57 -1.87 8.29
C THR A 285 -8.62 -2.88 7.65
N ASP A 286 -8.04 -2.51 6.52
CA ASP A 286 -7.10 -3.38 5.82
C ASP A 286 -5.85 -3.69 6.65
N SER A 287 -5.37 -2.72 7.44
CA SER A 287 -4.27 -2.91 8.40
C SER A 287 -4.61 -3.91 9.50
N GLU A 288 -5.84 -3.90 10.02
CA GLU A 288 -6.29 -4.89 11.01
C GLU A 288 -6.34 -6.29 10.41
N ALA A 289 -6.86 -6.44 9.18
CA ALA A 289 -6.86 -7.70 8.46
C ALA A 289 -5.44 -8.22 8.22
N MET A 290 -4.52 -7.35 7.80
CA MET A 290 -3.10 -7.66 7.60
C MET A 290 -2.45 -8.19 8.88
N VAL A 291 -2.54 -7.43 9.98
CA VAL A 291 -1.91 -7.80 11.26
C VAL A 291 -2.47 -9.11 11.80
N TYR A 292 -3.80 -9.29 11.72
CA TYR A 292 -4.46 -10.52 12.13
C TYR A 292 -3.94 -11.74 11.36
N VAL A 293 -3.91 -11.65 10.03
CA VAL A 293 -3.45 -12.75 9.18
C VAL A 293 -1.97 -13.03 9.39
N TYR A 294 -1.14 -11.99 9.52
CA TYR A 294 0.28 -12.15 9.75
C TYR A 294 0.55 -12.96 11.03
N LYS A 295 -0.16 -12.65 12.13
CA LYS A 295 -0.08 -13.42 13.38
C LYS A 295 -0.49 -14.87 13.19
N ALA A 296 -1.61 -15.12 12.51
CA ALA A 296 -2.06 -16.49 12.23
C ALA A 296 -1.01 -17.32 11.45
N ILE A 297 -0.36 -16.71 10.44
CA ILE A 297 0.71 -17.36 9.67
C ILE A 297 1.93 -17.64 10.55
N GLN A 298 2.32 -16.72 11.44
CA GLN A 298 3.43 -16.91 12.36
C GLN A 298 3.16 -18.07 13.34
N GLU A 299 1.98 -18.11 13.96
CA GLU A 299 1.56 -19.21 14.84
C GLU A 299 1.59 -20.58 14.12
N LEU A 300 1.21 -20.60 12.83
CA LEU A 300 1.29 -21.81 12.02
C LEU A 300 2.74 -22.22 11.70
N GLN A 301 3.63 -21.25 11.47
CA GLN A 301 5.06 -21.52 11.22
C GLN A 301 5.75 -22.15 12.44
N GLU A 302 5.29 -21.84 13.66
CA GLU A 302 5.75 -22.46 14.89
C GLU A 302 5.28 -23.93 15.03
N THR A 303 4.30 -24.37 14.23
CA THR A 303 3.82 -25.75 14.25
C THR A 303 4.73 -26.67 13.41
N PRO A 304 5.25 -27.79 13.96
CA PRO A 304 6.19 -28.67 13.27
C PRO A 304 5.59 -29.54 12.13
N ASP A 305 4.30 -29.37 11.80
CA ASP A 305 3.62 -30.13 10.73
C ASP A 305 3.81 -29.47 9.35
N TYR A 306 4.93 -29.79 8.72
CA TYR A 306 5.25 -29.30 7.37
C TYR A 306 4.26 -29.79 6.30
N ALA A 307 3.67 -30.97 6.47
CA ALA A 307 2.68 -31.49 5.53
C ALA A 307 1.42 -30.62 5.54
N LEU A 308 1.01 -30.13 6.72
CA LEU A 308 -0.07 -29.17 6.90
C LEU A 308 0.22 -27.85 6.19
N GLN A 309 1.40 -27.25 6.42
CA GLN A 309 1.78 -25.98 5.80
C GLN A 309 1.75 -26.06 4.26
N LYS A 310 2.27 -27.15 3.68
CA LYS A 310 2.22 -27.39 2.23
C LYS A 310 0.78 -27.50 1.71
N LYS A 311 -0.08 -28.22 2.44
CA LYS A 311 -1.49 -28.37 2.07
C LYS A 311 -2.27 -27.07 2.22
N LEU A 312 -1.94 -26.24 3.20
CA LEU A 312 -2.56 -24.95 3.40
C LEU A 312 -2.29 -24.01 2.22
N ARG A 313 -1.06 -23.94 1.74
CA ARG A 313 -0.75 -23.14 0.53
C ARG A 313 -1.62 -23.54 -0.66
N SER A 314 -1.78 -24.86 -0.86
CA SER A 314 -2.67 -25.38 -1.90
C SER A 314 -4.13 -25.01 -1.64
N ALA A 315 -4.59 -25.03 -0.39
CA ALA A 315 -5.96 -24.68 -0.02
C ALA A 315 -6.25 -23.18 -0.23
N ILE A 316 -5.32 -22.29 0.14
CA ILE A 316 -5.42 -20.84 -0.09
C ILE A 316 -5.52 -20.54 -1.59
N GLY A 317 -4.68 -21.20 -2.40
CA GLY A 317 -4.70 -21.06 -3.86
C GLY A 317 -5.98 -21.59 -4.51
N ASP A 318 -6.45 -22.79 -4.10
CA ASP A 318 -7.70 -23.37 -4.61
C ASP A 318 -8.91 -22.51 -4.26
N LEU A 319 -8.99 -22.00 -3.01
CA LEU A 319 -10.04 -21.08 -2.60
C LEU A 319 -10.03 -19.82 -3.46
N GLY A 320 -8.87 -19.23 -3.70
CA GLY A 320 -8.72 -18.05 -4.56
C GLY A 320 -9.20 -18.25 -5.99
N TRP A 321 -8.81 -19.38 -6.59
CA TRP A 321 -9.28 -19.74 -7.93
C TRP A 321 -10.80 -19.89 -7.97
N ARG A 322 -11.40 -20.52 -6.94
CA ARG A 322 -12.86 -20.70 -6.84
C ARG A 322 -13.62 -19.41 -6.63
N ILE A 323 -13.11 -18.51 -5.79
CA ILE A 323 -13.70 -17.17 -5.58
C ILE A 323 -13.82 -16.49 -6.95
N LYS A 324 -12.75 -16.54 -7.75
CA LYS A 324 -12.73 -15.94 -9.09
C LYS A 324 -13.68 -16.63 -10.07
N SER A 325 -13.76 -17.96 -10.06
CA SER A 325 -14.54 -18.70 -11.07
C SER A 325 -16.03 -18.84 -10.74
N ALA A 326 -16.40 -18.84 -9.45
CA ALA A 326 -17.71 -19.26 -8.99
C ALA A 326 -18.31 -18.41 -7.85
N GLY A 327 -17.62 -17.33 -7.44
CA GLY A 327 -18.05 -16.46 -6.36
C GLY A 327 -17.62 -16.94 -4.96
N LEU A 328 -17.69 -16.04 -3.99
CA LEU A 328 -17.19 -16.23 -2.63
C LEU A 328 -17.97 -17.33 -1.89
N GLU A 329 -19.30 -17.31 -1.97
CA GLU A 329 -20.20 -18.22 -1.26
C GLU A 329 -19.99 -19.67 -1.74
N THR A 330 -19.85 -19.87 -3.04
CA THR A 330 -19.55 -21.19 -3.63
C THR A 330 -18.16 -21.68 -3.22
N ALA A 331 -17.17 -20.78 -3.20
CA ALA A 331 -15.81 -21.11 -2.80
C ALA A 331 -15.73 -21.52 -1.33
N LEU A 332 -16.40 -20.79 -0.44
CA LEU A 332 -16.51 -21.13 0.98
C LEU A 332 -17.26 -22.45 1.20
N SER A 333 -18.36 -22.68 0.48
CA SER A 333 -19.10 -23.95 0.54
C SER A 333 -18.21 -25.15 0.15
N PHE A 334 -17.36 -24.98 -0.86
CA PHE A 334 -16.40 -26.00 -1.25
C PHE A 334 -15.31 -26.22 -0.20
N ALA A 335 -14.68 -25.14 0.28
CA ALA A 335 -13.67 -25.22 1.34
C ALA A 335 -14.24 -25.90 2.59
N LEU A 336 -15.50 -25.62 2.91
CA LEU A 336 -16.20 -26.25 4.01
C LEU A 336 -16.41 -27.75 3.80
N ALA A 337 -16.85 -28.15 2.60
CA ALA A 337 -16.98 -29.56 2.25
C ALA A 337 -15.63 -30.30 2.35
N LYS A 338 -14.52 -29.61 2.08
CA LYS A 338 -13.17 -30.14 2.24
C LYS A 338 -12.70 -30.18 3.70
N ALA A 339 -13.16 -29.27 4.55
CA ALA A 339 -12.81 -29.23 5.97
C ALA A 339 -13.52 -30.31 6.80
N LYS A 340 -14.72 -30.77 6.38
CA LYS A 340 -15.51 -31.76 7.13
C LYS A 340 -14.75 -33.09 7.32
N PRO A 341 -14.63 -33.61 8.56
CA PRO A 341 -14.01 -34.91 8.81
C PRO A 341 -14.89 -36.02 8.24
N ALA A 342 -14.29 -36.89 7.42
CA ALA A 342 -14.97 -38.06 6.85
C ALA A 342 -14.66 -39.36 7.64
N LYS A 343 -13.73 -39.28 8.61
CA LYS A 343 -13.20 -40.37 9.43
C LYS A 343 -12.84 -39.83 10.82
N GLN A 344 -12.67 -40.73 11.81
CA GLN A 344 -12.26 -40.38 13.18
C GLN A 344 -10.93 -39.61 13.26
N THR A 345 -10.03 -39.82 12.30
CA THR A 345 -8.76 -39.06 12.20
C THR A 345 -8.79 -38.20 10.94
N PRO A 346 -8.74 -36.85 11.07
CA PRO A 346 -8.80 -35.96 9.92
C PRO A 346 -7.53 -36.07 9.07
N LYS A 347 -7.68 -36.00 7.75
CA LYS A 347 -6.55 -35.94 6.81
C LYS A 347 -5.89 -34.55 6.89
N THR A 348 -4.60 -34.46 6.58
CA THR A 348 -3.85 -33.18 6.52
C THR A 348 -4.50 -32.13 5.61
N GLU A 349 -5.08 -32.56 4.49
CA GLU A 349 -5.86 -31.65 3.61
C GLU A 349 -7.08 -31.07 4.33
N GLN A 350 -7.80 -31.88 5.11
CA GLN A 350 -8.98 -31.43 5.86
C GLN A 350 -8.57 -30.44 6.95
N LEU A 351 -7.47 -30.70 7.67
CA LEU A 351 -6.90 -29.78 8.64
C LEU A 351 -6.49 -28.44 8.01
N ALA A 352 -5.91 -28.46 6.81
CA ALA A 352 -5.54 -27.25 6.08
C ALA A 352 -6.77 -26.39 5.72
N TYR A 353 -7.84 -27.00 5.19
CA TYR A 353 -9.07 -26.27 4.90
C TYR A 353 -9.80 -25.81 6.16
N ARG A 354 -9.72 -26.58 7.25
CA ARG A 354 -10.26 -26.20 8.55
C ARG A 354 -9.59 -24.94 9.09
N TRP A 355 -8.26 -24.94 9.17
CA TRP A 355 -7.47 -23.78 9.58
C TRP A 355 -7.73 -22.56 8.70
N LEU A 356 -7.85 -22.76 7.37
CA LEU A 356 -8.15 -21.69 6.42
C LEU A 356 -9.48 -21.01 6.74
N LEU A 357 -10.52 -21.79 7.03
CA LEU A 357 -11.84 -21.28 7.37
C LEU A 357 -11.88 -20.62 8.74
N GLU A 358 -11.29 -21.23 9.76
CA GLU A 358 -11.15 -20.65 11.11
C GLU A 358 -10.47 -19.28 11.03
N THR A 359 -9.37 -19.20 10.26
CA THR A 359 -8.64 -17.95 10.06
C THR A 359 -9.48 -16.91 9.30
N LEU A 360 -10.11 -17.28 8.19
CA LEU A 360 -10.92 -16.33 7.41
C LEU A 360 -12.13 -15.80 8.17
N LEU A 361 -12.85 -16.70 8.85
CA LEU A 361 -14.07 -16.37 9.58
C LEU A 361 -13.75 -15.76 10.95
N ASN A 362 -12.51 -15.86 11.43
CA ASN A 362 -12.10 -15.46 12.78
C ASN A 362 -13.00 -16.11 13.84
N THR A 363 -13.14 -17.42 13.74
CA THR A 363 -13.89 -18.23 14.70
C THR A 363 -13.01 -19.36 15.21
N SER A 364 -13.07 -19.58 16.53
CA SER A 364 -12.52 -20.76 17.20
C SER A 364 -13.55 -21.89 17.33
N ASP A 365 -14.75 -21.70 16.77
CA ASP A 365 -15.84 -22.66 16.93
C ASP A 365 -15.50 -23.99 16.27
N ASP A 366 -16.00 -25.07 16.85
CA ASP A 366 -15.83 -26.39 16.28
C ASP A 366 -16.57 -26.48 14.94
N LEU A 367 -15.84 -26.39 13.84
CA LEU A 367 -16.32 -26.62 12.47
C LEU A 367 -16.89 -28.04 12.24
N ASN A 368 -17.06 -28.85 13.29
CA ASN A 368 -17.84 -30.09 13.25
C ASN A 368 -19.36 -29.84 13.44
N ASP A 369 -19.77 -28.71 14.04
CA ASP A 369 -21.19 -28.33 14.22
C ASP A 369 -21.64 -27.22 13.25
N LEU A 370 -21.44 -27.47 11.95
CA LEU A 370 -21.68 -26.49 10.89
C LEU A 370 -23.15 -26.19 10.64
N ASN A 371 -24.05 -27.10 11.06
CA ASN A 371 -25.48 -26.90 10.91
C ASN A 371 -26.02 -25.89 11.93
N GLY A 372 -25.29 -25.63 13.02
CA GLY A 372 -25.63 -24.60 14.02
C GLY A 372 -25.05 -23.21 13.74
N GLN A 373 -24.19 -23.08 12.72
CA GLN A 373 -23.48 -21.83 12.44
C GLN A 373 -24.34 -20.86 11.62
N PRO A 374 -24.64 -19.64 12.12
CA PRO A 374 -25.58 -18.71 11.47
C PRO A 374 -25.25 -18.42 10.00
N TRP A 375 -23.96 -18.19 9.72
CA TRP A 375 -23.43 -17.87 8.39
C TRP A 375 -23.55 -19.00 7.36
N PHE A 376 -23.82 -20.25 7.78
CA PHE A 376 -24.09 -21.35 6.87
C PHE A 376 -25.52 -21.31 6.29
N SER A 377 -26.43 -20.65 7.03
CA SER A 377 -27.86 -20.57 6.69
C SER A 377 -28.31 -19.19 6.22
N SER A 378 -27.46 -18.16 6.37
CA SER A 378 -27.71 -16.79 5.95
C SER A 378 -26.73 -16.35 4.86
N HIS A 379 -27.18 -15.49 3.95
CA HIS A 379 -26.27 -14.81 3.03
C HIS A 379 -25.32 -13.89 3.80
N PHE A 380 -24.03 -13.86 3.41
CA PHE A 380 -23.09 -12.87 3.92
C PHE A 380 -23.55 -11.47 3.50
N THR A 381 -23.51 -10.53 4.44
CA THR A 381 -23.63 -9.10 4.16
C THR A 381 -22.42 -8.64 3.34
N GLU A 382 -22.58 -7.54 2.59
CA GLU A 382 -21.47 -6.98 1.80
C GLU A 382 -20.26 -6.60 2.66
N ALA A 383 -20.48 -6.13 3.90
CA ALA A 383 -19.42 -5.85 4.86
C ALA A 383 -18.62 -7.12 5.24
N GLU A 384 -19.30 -8.24 5.47
CA GLU A 384 -18.66 -9.52 5.77
C GLU A 384 -17.89 -10.05 4.55
N LYS A 385 -18.45 -9.93 3.34
CA LYS A 385 -17.74 -10.30 2.10
C LYS A 385 -16.45 -9.50 1.93
N ILE A 386 -16.50 -8.19 2.16
CA ILE A 386 -15.32 -7.31 2.11
C ILE A 386 -14.28 -7.76 3.14
N ASN A 387 -14.69 -8.02 4.38
CA ASN A 387 -13.78 -8.45 5.44
C ASN A 387 -13.12 -9.80 5.12
N LEU A 388 -13.89 -10.77 4.61
CA LEU A 388 -13.40 -12.09 4.19
C LEU A 388 -12.42 -11.98 3.03
N MET A 389 -12.75 -11.17 2.03
CA MET A 389 -11.87 -10.92 0.89
C MET A 389 -10.56 -10.26 1.30
N ARG A 390 -10.59 -9.28 2.22
CA ARG A 390 -9.37 -8.66 2.78
C ARG A 390 -8.49 -9.69 3.49
N ARG A 391 -9.05 -10.48 4.42
CA ARG A 391 -8.29 -11.52 5.12
C ARG A 391 -7.72 -12.56 4.16
N TRP A 392 -8.51 -12.98 3.17
CA TRP A 392 -8.03 -13.92 2.15
C TRP A 392 -6.88 -13.35 1.31
N GLN A 393 -6.97 -12.08 0.89
CA GLN A 393 -5.90 -11.40 0.15
C GLN A 393 -4.59 -11.44 0.93
N TRP A 394 -4.62 -11.10 2.22
CA TRP A 394 -3.45 -11.17 3.08
C TRP A 394 -2.96 -12.60 3.30
N LEU A 395 -3.87 -13.58 3.46
CA LEU A 395 -3.50 -14.99 3.63
C LEU A 395 -2.77 -15.52 2.42
N ARG A 396 -3.18 -15.10 1.22
CA ARG A 396 -2.50 -15.46 -0.02
C ARG A 396 -1.12 -14.83 -0.09
N LYS A 397 -1.01 -13.53 0.21
CA LYS A 397 0.26 -12.79 0.18
C LYS A 397 1.29 -13.42 1.12
N TYR A 398 0.91 -13.65 2.37
CA TYR A 398 1.80 -14.29 3.35
C TYR A 398 1.97 -15.79 3.07
N GLY A 399 0.92 -16.51 2.68
CA GLY A 399 0.99 -17.93 2.35
C GLY A 399 1.90 -18.25 1.15
N GLU A 400 2.04 -17.35 0.18
CA GLU A 400 2.97 -17.50 -0.94
C GLU A 400 4.41 -17.15 -0.54
N GLY A 401 4.61 -16.16 0.33
CA GLY A 401 5.93 -15.66 0.74
C GLY A 401 6.60 -16.44 1.87
N GLU A 402 5.82 -16.81 2.89
CA GLU A 402 6.27 -17.28 4.22
C GLU A 402 6.17 -18.81 4.37
N LEU A 403 5.19 -19.45 3.72
CA LEU A 403 5.10 -20.92 3.66
C LEU A 403 6.05 -21.46 2.58
N ARG A 404 7.34 -21.17 2.72
CA ARG A 404 8.40 -21.71 1.85
C ARG A 404 8.66 -23.17 2.20
N THR A 405 8.92 -23.93 1.14
CA THR A 405 9.20 -25.36 1.21
C THR A 405 10.56 -25.61 1.85
N ALA A 406 10.65 -25.66 3.17
CA ALA A 406 11.75 -26.34 3.84
C ALA A 406 11.62 -27.84 3.52
N LYS A 407 12.40 -28.33 2.55
CA LYS A 407 12.55 -29.78 2.37
C LYS A 407 13.04 -30.33 3.72
N PRO A 408 12.35 -31.30 4.35
CA PRO A 408 12.90 -31.90 5.55
C PRO A 408 14.25 -32.53 5.17
N GLU A 409 15.30 -32.12 5.88
CA GLU A 409 16.62 -32.74 5.77
C GLU A 409 16.45 -34.26 5.95
N GLY A 410 16.93 -35.04 4.97
CA GLY A 410 16.96 -36.51 5.05
C GLY A 410 16.06 -37.29 4.09
N ALA A 411 15.26 -36.67 3.22
CA ALA A 411 14.57 -37.39 2.15
C ALA A 411 15.49 -37.55 0.91
N SER A 412 16.48 -38.42 1.01
CA SER A 412 17.26 -38.90 -0.14
C SER A 412 16.38 -39.80 -1.01
N SER A 413 16.09 -39.34 -2.23
CA SER A 413 15.65 -40.19 -3.36
C SER A 413 16.86 -40.66 -4.14
#